data_AF-A0AB39AT31-F1
#
_entry.id   AF-A0AB39AT31-F1
#
_cell.length_a   1.000
_cell.length_b   1.000
_cell.length_c   1.000
_cell.angle_alpha   90.00
_cell.angle_beta   90.00
_cell.angle_gamma   90.00
#
_symmetry.space_group_name_H-M   'P 1'
#
loop_
_entity.id
_entity.type
_entity.pdbx_description
1 polymer ?
#
loop_
_entity_poly.entity_id
_entity_poly.type
_entity_poly.pdbx_seq_one_letter_code
_entity_poly.pdbx_strand_id
1 'polypeptide(L)'
;MSAIANFKKRRLAEKAKTGDAQATITPETTALKLLSQLLGCDESKAIETAQEYVEQNITFFCEDDLPTLHVDSEKEQIDVSPVEDATDELNESINTASNAAGEIESAADKASDAASDLAYQADDINAANSDLKDTVEELKKPSAAQESSSSKSKTKQKNSSKK
;
A
#
# COMPACT_ATOMS: atom_id res chain seq x y z
N MET A 1 -6.05 -35.29 -49.17
CA MET A 1 -7.25 -35.93 -48.57
C MET A 1 -7.60 -35.16 -47.29
N SER A 2 -8.61 -34.30 -47.35
CA SER A 2 -8.79 -33.20 -46.39
C SER A 2 -9.31 -33.62 -45.02
N ALA A 3 -8.67 -33.11 -43.97
CA ALA A 3 -9.00 -33.27 -42.54
C ALA A 3 -10.47 -32.93 -42.18
N ILE A 4 -11.15 -32.16 -43.03
CA ILE A 4 -12.57 -31.79 -42.91
C ILE A 4 -13.48 -33.02 -42.97
N ALA A 5 -13.12 -34.04 -43.75
CA ALA A 5 -13.89 -35.29 -43.82
C ALA A 5 -13.84 -36.08 -42.50
N ASN A 6 -12.70 -36.02 -41.80
CA ASN A 6 -12.53 -36.70 -40.51
C ASN A 6 -13.26 -35.98 -39.38
N PHE A 7 -13.38 -34.65 -39.45
CA PHE A 7 -14.12 -33.87 -38.45
C PHE A 7 -15.62 -34.20 -38.47
N LYS A 8 -16.20 -34.33 -39.68
CA LYS A 8 -17.62 -34.67 -39.83
C LYS A 8 -17.93 -36.10 -39.37
N LYS A 9 -17.03 -37.06 -39.63
CA LYS A 9 -17.14 -38.42 -39.09
C LYS A 9 -17.01 -38.47 -37.57
N ARG A 10 -16.10 -37.71 -36.98
CA ARG A 10 -15.93 -37.64 -35.51
C ARG A 10 -17.16 -37.08 -34.81
N ARG A 11 -17.76 -36.01 -35.34
CA ARG A 11 -19.01 -35.44 -34.78
C ARG A 11 -20.21 -36.38 -34.86
N LEU A 12 -20.32 -37.19 -35.91
CA LEU A 12 -21.40 -38.16 -36.03
C LEU A 12 -21.19 -39.35 -35.09
N ALA A 13 -19.95 -39.77 -34.86
CA ALA A 13 -19.63 -40.82 -33.89
C ALA A 13 -19.82 -40.37 -32.42
N GLU A 14 -19.59 -39.11 -32.10
CA GLU A 14 -19.87 -38.55 -30.75
C GLU A 14 -21.38 -38.41 -30.49
N LYS A 15 -22.18 -38.07 -31.49
CA LYS A 15 -23.64 -37.99 -31.34
C LYS A 15 -24.31 -39.36 -31.13
N ALA A 16 -23.68 -40.44 -31.55
CA ALA A 16 -24.19 -41.80 -31.33
C ALA A 16 -23.83 -42.37 -29.94
N LYS A 17 -22.94 -41.72 -29.18
CA LYS A 17 -22.48 -42.18 -27.85
C LYS A 17 -23.16 -41.48 -26.67
N THR A 18 -24.10 -40.58 -26.93
CA THR A 18 -24.90 -39.86 -25.92
C THR A 18 -26.35 -40.31 -25.95
N GLY A 19 -26.56 -41.63 -26.02
CA GLY A 19 -27.83 -42.27 -25.73
C GLY A 19 -27.66 -43.10 -24.46
N ASP A 20 -27.88 -42.49 -23.31
CA ASP A 20 -28.55 -43.06 -22.14
C ASP A 20 -28.44 -42.09 -20.95
N ALA A 21 -29.53 -41.95 -20.19
CA ALA A 21 -29.74 -41.05 -19.05
C ALA A 21 -30.02 -39.57 -19.39
N GLN A 22 -31.03 -39.30 -20.21
CA GLN A 22 -31.73 -38.02 -20.17
C GLN A 22 -32.93 -38.15 -19.22
N ALA A 23 -32.69 -37.95 -17.92
CA ALA A 23 -33.77 -37.58 -17.01
C ALA A 23 -34.35 -36.26 -17.55
N THR A 24 -35.57 -36.29 -18.05
CA THR A 24 -36.31 -35.09 -18.46
C THR A 24 -36.58 -34.26 -17.22
N ILE A 25 -35.69 -33.31 -16.93
CA ILE A 25 -35.89 -32.30 -15.89
C ILE A 25 -36.91 -31.30 -16.44
N THR A 26 -38.19 -31.56 -16.17
CA THR A 26 -39.24 -30.55 -16.31
C THR A 26 -39.39 -29.80 -14.98
N PRO A 27 -39.82 -28.52 -14.98
CA PRO A 27 -40.06 -27.77 -13.75
C PRO A 27 -40.94 -28.52 -12.73
N GLU A 28 -41.88 -29.34 -13.22
CA GLU A 28 -42.78 -30.16 -12.43
C GLU A 28 -42.02 -31.26 -11.64
N THR A 29 -41.04 -31.90 -12.25
CA THR A 29 -40.20 -32.92 -11.57
C THR A 29 -39.31 -32.29 -10.50
N THR A 30 -38.82 -31.08 -10.73
CA THR A 30 -38.04 -30.34 -9.73
C THR A 30 -38.92 -29.90 -8.56
N ALA A 31 -40.13 -29.40 -8.83
CA ALA A 31 -41.07 -29.01 -7.79
C ALA A 31 -41.46 -30.20 -6.91
N LEU A 32 -41.72 -31.37 -7.51
CA LEU A 32 -42.09 -32.59 -6.79
C LEU A 32 -40.94 -33.11 -5.90
N LYS A 33 -39.70 -33.01 -6.38
CA LYS A 33 -38.50 -33.33 -5.59
C LYS A 33 -38.27 -32.37 -4.41
N LEU A 34 -38.50 -31.08 -4.63
CA LEU A 34 -38.41 -30.10 -3.54
C LEU A 34 -39.51 -30.31 -2.49
N LEU A 35 -40.72 -30.66 -2.93
CA LEU A 35 -41.86 -30.93 -2.06
C LEU A 35 -41.64 -32.20 -1.24
N SER A 36 -41.14 -33.28 -1.84
CA SER A 36 -40.79 -34.50 -1.12
C SER A 36 -39.69 -34.25 -0.07
N GLN A 37 -38.71 -33.41 -0.41
CA GLN A 37 -37.64 -33.03 0.51
C GLN A 37 -38.11 -32.12 1.66
N LEU A 38 -39.08 -31.24 1.41
CA LEU A 38 -39.68 -30.39 2.44
C LEU A 38 -40.55 -31.19 3.42
N LEU A 39 -41.25 -32.21 2.92
CA LEU A 39 -42.13 -33.08 3.71
C LEU A 39 -41.38 -34.29 4.31
N GLY A 40 -40.13 -34.53 3.92
CA GLY A 40 -39.32 -35.67 4.41
C GLY A 40 -39.85 -37.04 3.96
N CYS A 41 -40.55 -37.11 2.82
CA CYS A 41 -41.16 -38.34 2.30
C CYS A 41 -40.67 -38.67 0.88
N ASP A 42 -41.01 -39.87 0.38
CA ASP A 42 -40.66 -40.30 -0.97
C ASP A 42 -41.42 -39.48 -2.04
N GLU A 43 -40.77 -39.18 -3.17
CA GLU A 43 -41.36 -38.44 -4.31
C GLU A 43 -42.74 -38.99 -4.72
N SER A 44 -42.93 -40.31 -4.70
CA SER A 44 -44.20 -40.96 -5.08
C SER A 44 -45.36 -40.71 -4.11
N LYS A 45 -45.08 -40.33 -2.86
CA LYS A 45 -46.09 -40.07 -1.82
C LYS A 45 -46.21 -38.60 -1.45
N ALA A 46 -45.29 -37.78 -1.97
CA ALA A 46 -45.16 -36.36 -1.64
C ALA A 46 -46.46 -35.57 -1.86
N ILE A 47 -47.16 -35.81 -2.98
CA ILE A 47 -48.42 -35.14 -3.30
C ILE A 47 -49.57 -35.60 -2.40
N GLU A 48 -49.65 -36.90 -2.11
CA GLU A 48 -50.69 -37.47 -1.23
C GLU A 48 -50.56 -36.93 0.19
N THR A 49 -49.33 -36.90 0.73
CA THR A 49 -49.05 -36.32 2.04
C THR A 49 -49.30 -34.81 2.08
N ALA A 50 -48.95 -34.08 1.02
CA ALA A 50 -49.26 -32.64 0.93
C ALA A 50 -50.77 -32.37 0.91
N GLN A 51 -51.54 -33.18 0.20
CA GLN A 51 -53.00 -33.07 0.16
C GLN A 51 -53.60 -33.34 1.54
N GLU A 52 -53.14 -34.38 2.24
CA GLU A 52 -53.57 -34.68 3.60
C GLU A 52 -53.29 -33.50 4.56
N TYR A 53 -52.13 -32.85 4.46
CA TYR A 53 -51.81 -31.68 5.29
C TYR A 53 -52.70 -30.47 5.00
N VAL A 54 -53.07 -30.25 3.74
CA VAL A 54 -54.03 -29.21 3.36
C VAL A 54 -55.43 -29.54 3.89
N GLU A 55 -55.86 -30.79 3.79
CA GLU A 55 -57.16 -31.26 4.30
C GLU A 55 -57.24 -31.17 5.83
N GLN A 56 -56.13 -31.46 6.52
CA GLN A 56 -56.02 -31.35 7.96
C GLN A 56 -55.73 -29.92 8.45
N ASN A 57 -55.63 -28.95 7.53
CA ASN A 57 -55.30 -27.54 7.80
C ASN A 57 -54.01 -27.38 8.65
N ILE A 58 -53.03 -28.25 8.41
CA ILE A 58 -51.74 -28.24 9.08
C ILE A 58 -50.86 -27.19 8.41
N THR A 59 -50.40 -26.20 9.17
CA THR A 59 -49.45 -25.19 8.73
C THR A 59 -48.04 -25.62 9.15
N PHE A 60 -47.19 -25.92 8.16
CA PHE A 60 -45.79 -26.34 8.41
C PHE A 60 -44.92 -25.21 8.99
N PHE A 61 -45.37 -23.96 8.81
CA PHE A 61 -44.76 -22.76 9.37
C PHE A 61 -45.81 -22.04 10.23
N CYS A 62 -46.12 -22.60 11.41
CA CYS A 62 -46.78 -21.83 12.46
C CYS A 62 -45.82 -20.72 12.92
N GLU A 63 -46.22 -19.45 12.84
CA GLU A 63 -45.43 -18.34 13.37
C GLU A 63 -45.15 -18.48 14.88
N ASP A 64 -46.03 -19.19 15.60
CA ASP A 64 -45.92 -19.43 17.05
C ASP A 64 -45.14 -20.71 17.41
N ASP A 65 -44.88 -21.60 16.45
CA ASP A 65 -44.20 -22.90 16.65
C ASP A 65 -43.02 -23.06 15.69
N LEU A 66 -42.47 -21.93 15.24
CA LEU A 66 -41.06 -21.92 14.87
C LEU A 66 -40.32 -22.48 16.10
N PRO A 67 -39.47 -23.51 15.94
CA PRO A 67 -38.50 -23.73 16.98
C PRO A 67 -37.80 -22.39 17.13
N THR A 68 -37.95 -21.74 18.28
CA THR A 68 -36.78 -21.09 18.82
C THR A 68 -35.75 -22.18 18.71
N LEU A 69 -34.81 -22.00 17.78
CA LEU A 69 -33.65 -22.85 17.72
C LEU A 69 -32.93 -22.58 19.05
N HIS A 70 -33.40 -23.20 20.14
CA HIS A 70 -32.53 -23.96 21.00
C HIS A 70 -31.93 -25.04 20.10
N VAL A 71 -31.04 -24.58 19.21
CA VAL A 71 -29.79 -25.28 19.09
C VAL A 71 -29.33 -25.33 20.55
N ASP A 72 -29.38 -26.51 21.15
CA ASP A 72 -28.29 -26.95 22.02
C ASP A 72 -27.00 -26.96 21.15
N SER A 73 -26.68 -25.82 20.53
CA SER A 73 -25.32 -25.37 20.48
C SER A 73 -25.09 -25.12 21.95
N GLU A 74 -24.31 -25.99 22.56
CA GLU A 74 -23.18 -25.51 23.32
C GLU A 74 -22.61 -24.34 22.50
N LYS A 75 -23.16 -23.14 22.69
CA LYS A 75 -22.49 -21.92 22.34
C LYS A 75 -21.37 -21.93 23.35
N GLU A 76 -20.28 -22.64 23.02
CA GLU A 76 -18.97 -22.24 23.49
C GLU A 76 -19.01 -20.72 23.39
N GLN A 77 -19.04 -20.05 24.54
CA GLN A 77 -18.79 -18.62 24.57
C GLN A 77 -17.43 -18.51 23.90
N ILE A 78 -17.43 -18.11 22.63
CA ILE A 78 -16.22 -17.82 21.90
C ILE A 78 -15.60 -16.72 22.71
N ASP A 79 -14.49 -17.05 23.36
CA ASP A 79 -13.70 -16.09 24.12
C ASP A 79 -13.20 -15.05 23.12
N VAL A 80 -13.87 -13.90 23.08
CA VAL A 80 -13.54 -12.77 22.21
C VAL A 80 -12.52 -11.84 22.85
N SER A 81 -12.17 -12.06 24.12
CA SER A 81 -11.14 -11.30 24.84
C SER A 81 -9.82 -11.19 24.06
N PRO A 82 -9.31 -12.25 23.40
CA PRO A 82 -8.08 -12.16 22.61
C PRO A 82 -8.20 -11.23 21.39
N VAL A 83 -9.41 -11.04 20.85
CA VAL A 83 -9.67 -10.14 19.72
C VAL A 83 -9.78 -8.69 20.20
N GLU A 84 -10.40 -8.48 21.36
CA GLU A 84 -10.49 -7.17 22.00
C GLU A 84 -9.09 -6.68 22.41
N ASP A 85 -8.31 -7.52 23.10
CA ASP A 85 -6.92 -7.23 23.49
C ASP A 85 -6.03 -6.94 22.28
N ALA A 86 -6.13 -7.76 21.21
CA ALA A 86 -5.37 -7.54 19.99
C ALA A 86 -5.76 -6.24 19.27
N THR A 87 -7.02 -5.80 19.40
CA THR A 87 -7.48 -4.54 18.81
C THR A 87 -6.94 -3.34 19.56
N ASP A 88 -6.93 -3.40 20.89
CA ASP A 88 -6.38 -2.33 21.75
C ASP A 88 -4.87 -2.19 21.58
N GLU A 89 -4.12 -3.31 21.59
CA GLU A 89 -2.67 -3.32 21.33
C GLU A 89 -2.34 -2.77 19.93
N LEU A 90 -3.12 -3.16 18.91
CA LEU A 90 -2.94 -2.64 17.56
C LEU A 90 -3.15 -1.11 17.52
N ASN A 91 -4.16 -0.61 18.22
CA ASN A 91 -4.48 0.81 18.23
C ASN A 91 -3.38 1.62 18.95
N GLU A 92 -2.84 1.10 20.06
CA GLU A 92 -1.68 1.70 20.73
C GLU A 92 -0.43 1.71 19.83
N SER A 93 -0.20 0.62 19.10
CA SER A 93 0.90 0.52 18.13
C SER A 93 0.76 1.54 17.00
N ILE A 94 -0.45 1.74 16.46
CA ILE A 94 -0.74 2.75 15.44
C ILE A 94 -0.47 4.16 15.96
N ASN A 95 -0.90 4.47 17.19
CA ASN A 95 -0.66 5.77 17.81
C ASN A 95 0.84 6.02 18.01
N THR A 96 1.57 5.01 18.49
CA THR A 96 3.03 5.09 18.68
C THR A 96 3.75 5.29 17.35
N ALA A 97 3.39 4.54 16.32
CA ALA A 97 3.96 4.67 14.98
C ALA A 97 3.67 6.05 14.36
N SER A 98 2.46 6.59 14.56
CA SER A 98 2.08 7.91 14.07
C SER A 98 2.88 9.03 14.76
N ASN A 99 3.06 8.93 16.07
CA ASN A 99 3.90 9.89 16.82
C ASN A 99 5.36 9.83 16.36
N ALA A 100 5.92 8.63 16.22
CA ALA A 100 7.28 8.45 15.72
C ALA A 100 7.46 9.01 14.30
N ALA A 101 6.47 8.84 13.43
CA ALA A 101 6.49 9.43 12.08
C ALA A 101 6.54 10.97 12.13
N GLY A 102 5.73 11.60 13.00
CA GLY A 102 5.76 13.05 13.19
C GLY A 102 7.08 13.58 13.77
N GLU A 103 7.70 12.83 14.69
CA GLU A 103 9.03 13.18 15.21
C GLU A 103 10.11 13.08 14.14
N ILE A 104 10.06 12.05 13.28
CA ILE A 104 10.98 11.88 12.16
C ILE A 104 10.83 13.01 11.14
N GLU A 105 9.59 13.41 10.82
CA GLU A 105 9.32 14.54 9.93
C GLU A 105 9.93 15.83 10.48
N SER A 106 9.68 16.14 11.77
CA SER A 106 10.26 17.32 12.41
C SER A 106 11.80 17.27 12.47
N ALA A 107 12.39 16.09 12.67
CA ALA A 107 13.83 15.91 12.66
C ALA A 107 14.41 16.09 11.25
N ALA A 108 13.72 15.62 10.22
CA ALA A 108 14.11 15.79 8.82
C ALA A 108 14.08 17.27 8.41
N ASP A 109 13.03 18.02 8.79
CA ASP A 109 12.95 19.46 8.53
C ASP A 109 14.12 20.21 9.18
N LYS A 110 14.40 19.95 10.47
CA LYS A 110 15.55 20.56 11.17
C LYS A 110 16.88 20.19 10.53
N ALA A 111 17.03 18.95 10.06
CA ALA A 111 18.23 18.52 9.36
C ALA A 111 18.39 19.23 8.01
N SER A 112 17.28 19.46 7.29
CA SER A 112 17.25 20.22 6.04
C SER A 112 17.64 21.68 6.24
N ASP A 113 17.10 22.32 7.27
CA ASP A 113 17.45 23.70 7.63
C ASP A 113 18.94 23.81 8.00
N ALA A 114 19.44 22.91 8.85
CA ALA A 114 20.84 22.88 9.23
C ALA A 114 21.77 22.61 8.03
N ALA A 115 21.37 21.75 7.09
CA ALA A 115 22.13 21.51 5.87
C ALA A 115 22.18 22.75 4.97
N SER A 116 21.09 23.51 4.91
CA SER A 116 21.02 24.78 4.16
C SER A 116 21.93 25.84 4.77
N ASP A 117 21.92 25.99 6.11
CA ASP A 117 22.81 26.90 6.82
C ASP A 117 24.29 26.54 6.61
N LEU A 118 24.61 25.24 6.66
CA LEU A 118 25.96 24.74 6.40
C LEU A 118 26.42 25.01 4.96
N ALA A 119 25.51 24.93 3.98
CA ALA A 119 25.85 25.24 2.59
C ALA A 119 26.24 26.72 2.42
N TYR A 120 25.48 27.64 3.03
CA TYR A 120 25.83 29.07 3.03
C TYR A 120 27.17 29.33 3.72
N GLN A 121 27.41 28.71 4.90
CA GLN A 121 28.70 28.84 5.58
C GLN A 121 29.87 28.28 4.76
N ALA A 122 29.67 27.19 4.03
CA ALA A 122 30.70 26.63 3.17
C ALA A 122 31.07 27.57 2.02
N ASP A 123 30.09 28.24 1.42
CA ASP A 123 30.33 29.26 0.38
C ASP A 123 31.10 30.46 0.94
N ASP A 124 30.74 30.97 2.13
CA ASP A 124 31.45 32.07 2.79
C ASP A 124 32.91 31.69 3.10
N ILE A 125 33.15 30.46 3.58
CA ILE A 125 34.50 29.96 3.86
C ILE A 125 35.31 29.86 2.56
N ASN A 126 34.70 29.39 1.46
CA ASN A 126 35.37 29.31 0.17
C ASN A 126 35.76 30.69 -0.35
N ALA A 127 34.88 31.68 -0.21
CA ALA A 127 35.18 33.07 -0.56
C ALA A 127 36.35 33.62 0.27
N ALA A 128 36.29 33.48 1.59
CA ALA A 128 37.36 33.93 2.49
C ALA A 128 38.70 33.24 2.21
N ASN A 129 38.69 31.95 1.86
CA ASN A 129 39.90 31.21 1.51
C ASN A 129 40.50 31.68 0.17
N SER A 130 39.67 32.08 -0.79
CA SER A 130 40.12 32.73 -2.02
C SER A 130 40.83 34.04 -1.72
N ASP A 131 40.23 34.91 -0.90
CA ASP A 131 40.82 36.19 -0.51
C ASP A 131 42.16 36.01 0.24
N LEU A 132 42.22 35.04 1.15
CA LEU A 132 43.45 34.70 1.87
C LEU A 132 44.54 34.19 0.92
N LYS A 133 44.18 33.39 -0.09
CA LYS A 133 45.14 32.93 -1.09
C LYS A 133 45.72 34.10 -1.88
N ASP A 134 44.87 35.01 -2.33
CA ASP A 134 45.28 36.19 -3.10
C ASP A 134 46.21 37.09 -2.27
N THR A 135 45.85 37.36 -1.01
CA THR A 135 46.71 38.16 -0.11
C THR A 135 48.05 37.48 0.19
N VAL A 136 48.10 36.15 0.33
CA VAL A 136 49.35 35.41 0.49
C VAL A 136 50.21 35.48 -0.78
N GLU A 137 49.60 35.40 -1.97
CA GLU A 137 50.32 35.59 -3.23
C GLU A 137 50.88 37.01 -3.35
N GLU A 138 50.14 38.04 -2.92
CA GLU A 138 50.64 39.42 -2.86
C GLU A 138 51.80 39.59 -1.87
N LEU A 139 51.73 38.96 -0.69
CA LEU A 139 52.83 38.99 0.28
C LEU A 139 54.07 38.23 -0.20
N LYS A 140 53.91 37.22 -1.06
CA LYS A 140 55.02 36.48 -1.68
C LYS A 140 55.67 37.21 -2.85
N LYS A 141 54.96 38.14 -3.49
CA LYS A 141 55.61 39.04 -4.45
C LYS A 141 56.69 39.79 -3.67
N PRO A 142 57.95 39.82 -4.15
CA PRO A 142 59.00 40.53 -3.42
C PRO A 142 58.52 41.95 -3.23
N SER A 143 58.43 42.38 -1.96
CA SER A 143 58.05 43.74 -1.60
C SER A 143 58.81 44.67 -2.53
N ALA A 144 58.08 45.28 -3.46
CA ALA A 144 58.64 46.29 -4.34
C ALA A 144 58.97 47.45 -3.40
N ALA A 145 60.19 47.40 -2.87
CA ALA A 145 60.81 48.47 -2.13
C ALA A 145 60.48 49.75 -2.91
N GLN A 146 60.02 50.77 -2.19
CA GLN A 146 59.89 52.12 -2.74
C GLN A 146 61.11 52.44 -3.59
N GLU A 147 60.98 52.34 -4.91
CA GLU A 147 61.89 52.96 -5.84
C GLU A 147 61.54 54.45 -5.84
N SER A 148 61.90 55.16 -4.78
CA SER A 148 61.96 56.62 -4.80
C SER A 148 63.41 57.04 -4.55
N SER A 149 64.17 56.90 -5.63
CA SER A 149 65.30 57.72 -6.06
C SER A 149 66.21 58.32 -4.97
N SER A 150 67.39 57.74 -4.79
CA SER A 150 68.53 58.49 -4.27
C SER A 150 69.04 59.46 -5.35
N SER A 151 68.44 60.65 -5.41
CA SER A 151 68.93 61.74 -6.27
C SER A 151 70.25 62.28 -5.73
N LYS A 152 71.33 61.66 -6.17
CA LYS A 152 72.72 62.09 -5.98
C LYS A 152 72.99 63.33 -6.84
N SER A 153 72.52 64.51 -6.43
CA SER A 153 72.89 65.76 -7.10
C SER A 153 74.26 66.22 -6.62
N LYS A 154 75.30 65.81 -7.34
CA LYS A 154 76.59 66.51 -7.34
C LYS A 154 76.40 67.89 -7.97
N THR A 155 76.27 68.93 -7.16
CA THR A 155 76.50 70.32 -7.61
C THR A 155 77.85 70.80 -7.10
N LYS A 156 78.84 70.78 -8.01
CA LYS A 156 80.04 71.63 -7.91
C LYS A 156 79.57 73.08 -7.83
N GLN A 157 79.87 73.80 -6.75
CA GLN A 157 79.82 75.25 -6.74
C GLN A 157 81.23 75.79 -6.47
N LYS A 158 81.86 76.28 -7.54
CA LYS A 158 83.07 77.10 -7.52
C LYS A 158 82.68 78.56 -7.28
N ASN A 159 83.61 79.31 -6.68
CA ASN A 159 83.72 80.78 -6.62
C ASN A 159 82.75 81.48 -5.64
N SER A 160 83.06 82.56 -4.93
CA SER A 160 84.22 83.46 -4.85
C SER A 160 83.93 84.54 -3.79
N SER A 161 84.96 84.97 -3.04
CA SER A 161 85.30 86.36 -2.65
C SER A 161 84.32 87.27 -1.84
N LYS A 162 84.92 87.93 -0.83
CA LYS A 162 84.48 89.08 0.00
C LYS A 162 83.41 88.77 1.06
N LYS A 163 83.57 89.15 2.33
CA LYS A 163 84.18 90.34 2.94
C LYS A 163 84.95 89.99 4.21
#